data_AF-A0A015JKI8-F1
#
_entry.id   AF-A0A015JKI8-F1
#
_cell.length_a   1.000
_cell.length_b   1.000
_cell.length_c   1.000
_cell.angle_alpha   90.00
_cell.angle_beta   90.00
_cell.angle_gamma   90.00
#
_symmetry.space_group_name_H-M   'P 1'
#
loop_
_entity.id
_entity.type
_entity.pdbx_description
1 polymer ?
#
loop_
_entity_poly.entity_id
_entity_poly.type
_entity_poly.pdbx_seq_one_letter_code
_entity_poly.pdbx_strand_id
1 'polypeptide(L)'
;MSNYPGQNILIEYLKEQGSKSSYCGFLKFSSKFITALISPTDTCDRLDTIWFYHFLWEAKSLFNQETYVVIKNKVNEEHFRCIKFLQNFWQRIIKEHKKENLVPSDKTSDIKSSEISQLNRIIRTYKKESLAPNVTSQLNETSNIKSSEISQPKKLLFKLNKREKE
;
A
#
# COMPACT_ATOMS: atom_id res chain seq x y z
N MET A 1 11.12 -12.57 -10.65
CA MET A 1 11.09 -11.42 -9.72
C MET A 1 11.24 -10.14 -10.50
N SER A 2 10.45 -9.10 -10.19
CA SER A 2 10.72 -7.75 -10.67
C SER A 2 11.82 -7.16 -9.77
N ASN A 3 13.00 -6.90 -10.33
CA ASN A 3 14.09 -6.19 -9.64
C ASN A 3 13.93 -4.71 -9.96
N TYR A 4 13.36 -3.94 -9.03
CA TYR A 4 13.34 -2.49 -9.14
C TYR A 4 14.47 -1.90 -8.28
N PRO A 5 15.02 -0.74 -8.65
CA PRO A 5 16.10 -0.14 -7.88
C PRO A 5 15.66 0.16 -6.45
N GLY A 6 16.46 -0.28 -5.47
CA GLY A 6 16.17 -0.10 -4.04
C GLY A 6 15.42 -1.24 -3.37
N GLN A 7 15.01 -2.27 -4.13
CA GLN A 7 14.32 -3.45 -3.57
C GLN A 7 15.14 -4.10 -2.44
N ASN A 8 16.45 -4.26 -2.59
CA ASN A 8 17.31 -4.87 -1.56
C ASN A 8 17.31 -4.08 -0.24
N ILE A 9 17.38 -2.75 -0.33
CA ILE A 9 17.36 -1.86 0.84
C ILE A 9 16.02 -1.95 1.56
N LEU A 10 14.92 -2.02 0.82
CA LEU A 10 13.59 -2.20 1.38
C LEU A 10 13.46 -3.58 2.06
N ILE A 11 13.93 -4.65 1.41
CA ILE A 11 13.90 -6.00 1.98
C ILE A 11 14.73 -6.06 3.27
N GLU A 12 15.92 -5.48 3.28
CA GLU A 12 16.79 -5.41 4.46
C GLU A 12 16.12 -4.64 5.60
N TYR A 13 15.60 -3.44 5.33
CA TYR A 13 14.84 -2.65 6.30
C TYR A 13 13.66 -3.43 6.90
N LEU A 14 12.89 -4.13 6.06
CA LEU A 14 11.76 -4.94 6.52
C LEU A 14 12.24 -6.09 7.40
N LYS A 15 13.30 -6.80 7.03
CA LYS A 15 13.86 -7.91 7.84
C LYS A 15 14.36 -7.43 9.21
N GLU A 16 15.03 -6.28 9.26
CA GLU A 16 15.53 -5.70 10.50
C GLU A 16 14.39 -5.25 11.43
N GLN A 17 13.34 -4.65 10.87
CA GLN A 17 12.26 -4.06 11.66
C GLN A 17 11.12 -5.04 11.97
N GLY A 18 10.90 -6.05 11.14
CA GLY A 18 9.83 -7.04 11.30
C GLY A 18 8.44 -6.40 11.43
N SER A 19 7.67 -6.80 12.45
CA SER A 19 6.35 -6.22 12.73
C SER A 19 6.39 -4.74 13.14
N LYS A 20 7.57 -4.21 13.48
CA LYS A 20 7.76 -2.80 13.84
C LYS A 20 8.01 -1.90 12.63
N SER A 21 8.09 -2.45 11.41
CA SER A 21 8.29 -1.66 10.20
C SER A 21 7.31 -0.47 10.10
N SER A 22 7.82 0.62 9.54
CA SER A 22 7.12 1.89 9.35
C SER A 22 7.48 2.41 7.96
N TYR A 23 6.48 2.87 7.22
CA TYR A 23 6.69 3.41 5.88
C TYR A 23 7.42 4.75 5.94
N CYS A 24 7.01 5.64 6.86
CA CYS A 24 7.72 6.92 7.04
C CYS A 24 9.14 6.71 7.58
N GLY A 25 9.34 5.71 8.43
CA GLY A 25 10.65 5.29 8.92
C GLY A 25 11.55 4.80 7.80
N PHE A 26 11.02 3.96 6.91
CA PHE A 26 11.72 3.51 5.71
C PHE A 26 12.14 4.69 4.81
N LEU A 27 11.24 5.63 4.53
CA LEU A 27 11.55 6.79 3.68
C LEU A 27 12.66 7.67 4.28
N LYS A 28 12.65 7.88 5.61
CA LYS A 28 13.72 8.61 6.30
C LYS A 28 15.06 7.88 6.18
N PHE A 29 15.06 6.58 6.46
CA PHE A 29 16.23 5.71 6.40
C PHE A 29 16.86 5.69 5.00
N SER A 30 16.04 5.58 3.95
CA SER A 30 16.48 5.41 2.57
C SER A 30 16.59 6.71 1.77
N SER A 31 16.40 7.87 2.41
CA SER A 31 16.29 9.18 1.74
C SER A 31 17.41 9.45 0.71
N LYS A 32 18.69 9.28 1.10
CA LYS A 32 19.83 9.50 0.20
C LYS A 32 19.78 8.60 -1.04
N PHE A 33 19.43 7.34 -0.85
CA PHE A 33 19.32 6.38 -1.95
C PHE A 33 18.17 6.75 -2.89
N ILE A 34 17.01 7.09 -2.33
CA ILE A 34 15.84 7.50 -3.11
C ILE A 34 16.14 8.77 -3.92
N THR A 35 16.83 9.76 -3.35
CA THR A 35 17.24 10.98 -4.08
C THR A 35 18.01 10.68 -5.35
N ALA A 36 18.94 9.70 -5.31
CA ALA A 36 19.75 9.33 -6.46
C ALA A 36 18.96 8.62 -7.57
N LEU A 37 17.78 8.09 -7.27
CA LEU A 37 16.99 7.29 -8.21
C LEU A 37 15.89 8.08 -8.94
N ILE A 38 15.35 9.11 -8.28
CA ILE A 38 14.17 9.80 -8.79
C ILE A 38 14.47 10.69 -10.01
N SER A 39 13.44 10.93 -10.83
CA SER A 39 13.49 11.80 -12.01
C SER A 39 12.96 13.21 -11.69
N PRO A 40 13.42 14.27 -12.39
CA PRO A 40 12.85 15.61 -12.25
C PRO A 40 11.37 15.72 -12.65
N THR A 41 10.89 14.76 -13.44
CA THR A 41 9.51 14.65 -13.93
C THR A 41 8.58 13.90 -12.96
N ASP A 42 9.13 13.36 -11.87
CA ASP A 42 8.33 12.68 -10.86
C ASP A 42 7.46 13.67 -10.07
N THR A 43 6.25 13.21 -9.73
CA THR A 43 5.33 13.91 -8.85
C THR A 43 5.32 13.25 -7.47
N CYS A 44 4.99 14.03 -6.44
CA CYS A 44 4.93 13.52 -5.06
C CYS A 44 3.97 12.33 -4.96
N ASP A 45 2.75 12.47 -5.48
CA ASP A 45 1.72 11.43 -5.43
C ASP A 45 2.15 10.15 -6.15
N ARG A 46 2.87 10.29 -7.28
CA ARG A 46 3.40 9.16 -8.04
C ARG A 46 4.42 8.40 -7.21
N LEU A 47 5.47 9.09 -6.74
CA LEU A 47 6.53 8.48 -5.94
C LEU A 47 5.98 7.80 -4.68
N ASP A 48 5.09 8.48 -3.97
CA ASP A 48 4.48 7.96 -2.76
C ASP A 48 3.70 6.66 -3.02
N THR A 49 2.83 6.67 -4.04
CA THR A 49 2.03 5.50 -4.43
C THR A 49 2.92 4.30 -4.77
N ILE A 50 3.99 4.53 -5.53
CA ILE A 50 4.92 3.50 -5.98
C ILE A 50 5.66 2.88 -4.79
N TRP A 51 6.28 3.73 -3.98
CA TRP A 51 7.11 3.26 -2.87
C TRP A 51 6.25 2.61 -1.79
N PHE A 52 5.03 3.10 -1.56
CA PHE A 52 4.08 2.47 -0.67
C PHE A 52 3.62 1.10 -1.17
N TYR A 53 3.37 0.97 -2.48
CA TYR A 53 3.07 -0.33 -3.08
C TYR A 53 4.22 -1.31 -2.91
N HIS A 54 5.44 -0.90 -3.25
CA HIS A 54 6.62 -1.75 -3.09
C HIS A 54 6.81 -2.19 -1.65
N PHE A 55 6.65 -1.27 -0.69
CA PHE A 55 6.70 -1.59 0.72
C PHE A 55 5.71 -2.69 1.10
N LEU A 56 4.44 -2.55 0.73
CA LEU A 56 3.41 -3.55 1.04
C LEU A 56 3.63 -4.87 0.30
N TRP A 57 4.14 -4.82 -0.92
CA TRP A 57 4.44 -6.00 -1.73
C TRP A 57 5.56 -6.82 -1.13
N GLU A 58 6.69 -6.20 -0.78
CA GLU A 58 7.81 -6.89 -0.14
C GLU A 58 7.41 -7.41 1.24
N ALA A 59 6.67 -6.62 2.03
CA ALA A 59 6.17 -7.10 3.32
C ALA A 59 5.27 -8.34 3.18
N LYS A 60 4.38 -8.36 2.17
CA LYS A 60 3.54 -9.52 1.87
C LYS A 60 4.36 -10.74 1.46
N SER A 61 5.44 -10.53 0.73
CA SER A 61 6.32 -11.60 0.27
C SER A 61 7.22 -12.15 1.37
N LEU A 62 7.61 -11.34 2.35
CA LEU A 62 8.57 -11.70 3.39
C LEU A 62 7.94 -12.32 4.64
N PHE A 63 6.72 -11.90 4.99
CA PHE A 63 6.10 -12.29 6.25
C PHE A 63 4.91 -13.23 6.07
N ASN A 64 4.60 -14.00 7.12
CA ASN A 64 3.37 -14.79 7.15
C ASN A 64 2.14 -13.87 7.14
N GLN A 65 0.97 -14.46 6.83
CA GLN A 65 -0.27 -13.70 6.66
C GLN A 65 -0.64 -12.87 7.90
N GLU A 66 -0.48 -13.43 9.10
CA GLU A 66 -0.80 -12.75 10.36
C GLU A 66 0.06 -11.48 10.55
N THR A 67 1.38 -11.63 10.40
CA THR A 67 2.34 -10.53 10.55
C THR A 67 2.14 -9.48 9.46
N TYR A 68 1.89 -9.91 8.22
CA TYR A 68 1.60 -9.00 7.12
C TYR A 68 0.35 -8.15 7.38
N VAL A 69 -0.75 -8.75 7.89
CA VAL A 69 -1.96 -7.99 8.22
C VAL A 69 -1.70 -6.92 9.27
N VAL A 70 -0.91 -7.25 10.31
CA VAL A 70 -0.51 -6.27 11.34
C VAL A 70 0.29 -5.11 10.72
N ILE A 71 1.30 -5.41 9.90
CA ILE A 71 2.11 -4.40 9.23
C ILE A 71 1.23 -3.53 8.32
N LYS A 72 0.43 -4.15 7.45
CA LYS A 72 -0.44 -3.47 6.48
C LYS A 72 -1.37 -2.48 7.16
N ASN A 73 -2.05 -2.88 8.22
CA ASN A 73 -2.98 -2.01 8.93
C ASN A 73 -2.26 -0.82 9.56
N LYS A 74 -1.15 -1.10 10.25
CA LYS A 74 -0.32 -0.06 10.89
C LYS A 74 0.22 0.95 9.87
N VAL A 75 0.77 0.49 8.74
CA VAL A 75 1.34 1.42 7.76
C VAL A 75 0.29 2.18 6.97
N ASN A 76 -0.91 1.62 6.77
CA ASN A 76 -2.04 2.39 6.23
C ASN A 76 -2.42 3.53 7.19
N GLU A 77 -2.58 3.24 8.48
CA GLU A 77 -2.88 4.28 9.48
C GLU A 77 -1.78 5.33 9.57
N GLU A 78 -0.51 4.91 9.55
CA GLU A 78 0.64 5.81 9.51
C GLU A 78 0.62 6.70 8.27
N HIS A 79 0.37 6.12 7.09
CA HIS A 79 0.33 6.84 5.81
C HIS A 79 -0.71 7.96 5.83
N PHE A 80 -1.93 7.67 6.31
CA PHE A 80 -2.97 8.69 6.49
C PHE A 80 -2.57 9.78 7.49
N ARG A 81 -2.00 9.40 8.65
CA ARG A 81 -1.58 10.36 9.68
C ARG A 81 -0.43 11.26 9.22
N CYS A 82 0.48 10.72 8.42
CA CYS A 82 1.71 11.40 8.02
C CYS A 82 1.65 12.06 6.64
N ILE A 83 0.46 12.28 6.07
CA ILE A 83 0.31 12.80 4.70
C ILE A 83 1.07 14.12 4.45
N LYS A 84 1.09 15.04 5.42
CA LYS A 84 1.87 16.31 5.34
C LYS A 84 3.37 16.05 5.35
N PHE A 85 3.83 15.08 6.14
CA PHE A 85 5.24 14.68 6.16
C PHE A 85 5.64 14.06 4.81
N LEU A 86 4.81 13.17 4.25
CA LEU A 86 5.07 12.53 2.96
C LEU A 86 5.15 13.55 1.83
N GLN A 87 4.22 14.50 1.77
CA GLN A 87 4.26 15.59 0.79
C GLN A 87 5.56 16.41 0.90
N ASN A 88 5.92 16.86 2.11
CA ASN A 88 7.14 17.63 2.33
C ASN A 88 8.40 16.82 1.99
N PHE A 89 8.42 15.53 2.33
CA PHE A 89 9.51 14.62 2.02
C PHE A 89 9.73 14.53 0.50
N TRP A 90 8.69 14.17 -0.26
CA TRP A 90 8.81 14.01 -1.71
C TRP A 90 9.15 15.32 -2.42
N GLN A 91 8.57 16.44 -1.99
CA GLN A 91 8.91 17.76 -2.52
C GLN A 91 10.38 18.10 -2.32
N ARG A 92 10.93 17.81 -1.13
CA ARG A 92 12.34 18.02 -0.82
C ARG A 92 13.23 17.16 -1.71
N ILE A 93 12.92 15.86 -1.83
CA ILE A 93 13.70 14.92 -2.64
C ILE A 93 13.75 15.38 -4.11
N ILE A 94 12.60 15.75 -4.70
CA ILE A 94 12.53 16.28 -6.07
C ILE A 94 13.35 17.57 -6.24
N LYS A 95 13.27 18.48 -5.27
CA LYS A 95 14.03 19.75 -5.30
C LYS A 95 15.54 19.52 -5.19
N GLU A 96 15.97 18.61 -4.33
CA GLU A 96 17.36 18.22 -4.11
C GLU A 96 17.95 17.62 -5.38
N HIS A 97 17.27 16.64 -5.97
CA HIS A 97 17.66 16.05 -7.25
C HIS A 97 17.75 17.09 -8.38
N LYS A 98 16.79 18.02 -8.49
CA LYS A 98 16.86 19.11 -9.49
C LYS A 98 18.09 20.00 -9.32
N LYS A 99 18.47 20.32 -8.07
CA LYS A 99 19.65 21.14 -7.78
C LYS A 99 20.95 20.45 -8.17
N GLU A 100 21.07 19.16 -7.89
CA GLU A 100 22.25 18.36 -8.23
C GLU A 100 22.46 18.24 -9.75
N ASN A 101 21.38 18.16 -10.53
CA ASN A 101 21.44 18.05 -11.99
C ASN A 101 21.60 19.39 -12.74
N LEU A 102 21.55 20.54 -12.05
CA LEU A 102 21.85 21.86 -12.64
C LEU A 102 23.36 22.17 -12.66
N VAL A 103 24.16 21.34 -11.99
CA VAL A 103 25.61 21.33 -12.12
C VAL A 103 25.93 20.34 -13.24
N PRO A 104 26.55 20.73 -14.36
CA PRO A 104 26.85 19.80 -15.45
C PRO A 104 27.79 18.70 -14.94
N SER A 105 27.28 17.48 -14.85
CA SER A 105 28.10 16.28 -14.69
C SER A 105 27.85 15.42 -15.91
N ASP A 106 28.87 15.31 -16.76
CA ASP A 106 28.89 14.39 -17.88
C ASP A 106 28.69 12.96 -17.37
N LYS A 107 27.54 12.32 -17.64
CA LYS A 107 27.40 10.91 -18.06
C LYS A 107 25.94 10.39 -18.14
N THR A 108 25.66 9.82 -19.31
CA THR A 108 24.83 8.64 -19.62
C THR A 108 23.31 8.68 -19.39
N SER A 109 22.54 8.71 -20.49
CA SER A 109 21.08 8.93 -20.53
C SER A 109 20.23 7.73 -20.99
N ASP A 110 20.69 6.49 -20.88
CA ASP A 110 19.97 5.35 -21.48
C ASP A 110 19.15 4.50 -20.48
N ILE A 111 19.37 4.66 -19.16
CA ILE A 111 18.73 3.82 -18.13
C ILE A 111 17.27 4.27 -17.82
N LYS A 112 16.99 5.56 -17.95
CA LYS A 112 15.75 6.21 -17.48
C LYS A 112 14.46 5.74 -18.17
N SER A 113 14.53 5.33 -19.45
CA SER A 113 13.34 5.00 -20.25
C SER A 113 12.69 3.67 -19.83
N SER A 114 13.51 2.66 -19.53
CA SER A 114 13.05 1.31 -19.15
C SER A 114 12.32 1.32 -17.81
N GLU A 115 12.82 2.11 -16.86
CA GLU A 115 12.30 2.19 -15.48
C GLU A 115 10.93 2.88 -15.44
N ILE A 116 10.73 3.94 -16.24
CA ILE A 116 9.42 4.63 -16.35
C ILE A 116 8.34 3.68 -16.88
N SER A 117 8.69 2.78 -17.80
CA SER A 117 7.77 1.79 -18.38
C SER A 117 7.34 0.74 -17.35
N GLN A 118 8.28 0.22 -16.55
CA GLN A 118 7.98 -0.73 -15.47
C GLN A 118 7.04 -0.12 -14.43
N LEU A 119 7.24 1.16 -14.13
CA LEU A 119 6.46 1.91 -13.18
C LEU A 119 5.00 2.10 -13.61
N ASN A 120 4.80 2.43 -14.89
CA ASN A 120 3.47 2.57 -15.47
C ASN A 120 2.71 1.21 -15.51
N ARG A 121 3.45 0.10 -15.65
CA ARG A 121 2.86 -1.25 -15.59
C ARG A 121 2.33 -1.57 -14.20
N ILE A 122 3.09 -1.28 -13.14
CA ILE A 122 2.68 -1.52 -11.74
C ILE A 122 1.42 -0.73 -11.37
N ILE A 123 1.33 0.55 -11.79
CA ILE A 123 0.18 1.43 -11.52
C ILE A 123 -1.13 0.88 -12.12
N ARG A 124 -1.08 0.31 -13.32
CA ARG A 124 -2.27 -0.29 -13.96
C ARG A 124 -2.80 -1.48 -13.19
N THR A 125 -1.93 -2.28 -12.60
CA THR A 125 -2.31 -3.46 -11.80
C THR A 125 -3.05 -3.04 -10.54
N TYR A 126 -2.56 -2.03 -9.82
CA TYR A 126 -3.19 -1.52 -8.60
C TYR A 126 -4.59 -0.94 -8.84
N LYS A 127 -4.75 -0.10 -9.88
CA LYS A 127 -6.08 0.46 -10.21
C LYS A 127 -7.11 -0.61 -10.56
N LYS A 128 -6.68 -1.76 -11.09
CA LYS A 128 -7.58 -2.88 -11.37
C LYS A 128 -7.98 -3.64 -10.10
N GLU A 129 -7.06 -3.83 -9.17
CA GLU A 129 -7.33 -4.51 -7.90
C GLU A 129 -8.18 -3.66 -6.94
N SER A 130 -8.06 -2.33 -6.98
CA SER A 130 -8.87 -1.42 -6.16
C SER A 130 -10.28 -1.14 -6.69
N LEU A 131 -10.57 -1.51 -7.96
CA LEU A 131 -11.88 -1.34 -8.60
C LEU A 131 -12.70 -2.64 -8.70
N ALA A 132 -12.17 -3.77 -8.25
CA ALA A 132 -12.94 -5.02 -8.21
C ALA A 132 -13.96 -4.97 -7.06
N PRO A 133 -15.28 -5.06 -7.32
CA PRO A 133 -16.23 -5.29 -6.25
C PRO A 133 -15.97 -6.68 -5.68
N ASN A 134 -15.91 -6.76 -4.35
CA ASN A 134 -15.93 -7.99 -3.59
C ASN A 134 -17.14 -8.85 -4.02
N VAL A 135 -16.94 -9.80 -4.94
CA VAL A 135 -17.91 -10.87 -5.19
C VAL A 135 -17.71 -11.89 -4.08
N THR A 136 -18.49 -11.72 -3.02
CA THR A 136 -18.82 -12.79 -2.10
C THR A 136 -19.79 -13.73 -2.82
N SER A 137 -19.33 -14.93 -3.19
CA SER A 137 -20.18 -16.11 -3.35
C SER A 137 -19.57 -17.20 -2.46
N GLN A 138 -19.93 -17.22 -1.18
CA GLN A 138 -20.98 -18.10 -0.63
C GLN A 138 -20.85 -19.54 -1.12
N LEU A 139 -20.47 -20.37 -0.16
CA LEU A 139 -20.58 -21.81 -0.12
C LEU A 139 -21.95 -22.29 -0.60
N ASN A 140 -21.98 -23.16 -1.59
CA ASN A 140 -22.94 -24.25 -1.68
C ASN A 140 -22.53 -25.24 -2.77
N GLU A 141 -22.13 -26.44 -2.37
CA GLU A 141 -22.63 -27.61 -3.09
C GLU A 141 -23.02 -28.69 -2.08
N THR A 142 -24.34 -28.85 -2.02
CA THR A 142 -25.16 -29.74 -1.22
C THR A 142 -25.00 -31.19 -1.66
N SER A 143 -24.84 -32.10 -0.70
CA SER A 143 -25.35 -33.47 -0.85
C SER A 143 -26.45 -33.72 0.19
N ASN A 144 -27.68 -33.74 -0.35
CA ASN A 144 -28.93 -34.33 0.13
C ASN A 144 -28.94 -35.01 1.51
N ILE A 145 -29.92 -34.65 2.37
CA ILE A 145 -30.95 -35.56 2.92
C ILE A 145 -32.20 -34.77 3.36
N LYS A 146 -33.28 -35.10 2.65
CA LYS A 146 -34.74 -35.09 2.84
C LYS A 146 -35.40 -34.82 4.22
N SER A 147 -36.51 -34.08 4.13
CA SER A 147 -37.78 -34.10 4.91
C SER A 147 -37.85 -33.66 6.38
N SER A 148 -38.53 -32.54 6.66
CA SER A 148 -39.93 -32.52 7.12
C SER A 148 -40.43 -31.09 7.42
N GLU A 149 -41.45 -30.71 6.66
CA GLU A 149 -42.69 -30.03 7.03
C GLU A 149 -42.87 -29.26 8.37
N ILE A 150 -43.51 -28.09 8.21
CA ILE A 150 -44.40 -27.33 9.12
C ILE A 150 -43.75 -26.31 10.07
N SER A 151 -44.03 -25.01 9.80
CA SER A 151 -44.86 -24.14 10.67
C SER A 151 -44.51 -22.65 10.46
N GLN A 152 -45.39 -21.90 9.79
CA GLN A 152 -45.49 -20.44 9.93
C GLN A 152 -46.10 -20.09 11.30
N PRO A 153 -46.27 -18.82 11.77
CA PRO A 153 -45.90 -17.51 11.20
C PRO A 153 -45.33 -16.51 12.25
N LYS A 154 -45.11 -15.25 11.82
CA LYS A 154 -45.54 -13.97 12.45
C LYS A 154 -44.44 -12.91 12.59
N LYS A 155 -44.60 -11.86 11.78
CA LYS A 155 -44.20 -10.48 12.10
C LYS A 155 -44.70 -10.12 13.50
N LEU A 156 -43.79 -9.68 14.38
CA LEU A 156 -44.14 -8.93 15.57
C LEU A 156 -43.28 -7.67 15.67
N LEU A 157 -43.97 -6.57 15.47
CA LEU A 157 -43.58 -5.20 15.77
C LEU A 157 -43.77 -5.01 17.28
N PHE A 158 -42.76 -4.57 18.02
CA PHE A 158 -42.96 -4.00 19.35
C PHE A 158 -42.14 -2.71 19.53
N LYS A 159 -42.89 -1.60 19.66
CA LYS A 159 -42.45 -0.35 20.26
C LYS A 159 -42.52 -0.47 21.79
N LEU A 160 -41.79 0.44 22.45
CA LEU A 160 -41.86 0.89 23.85
C LEU A 160 -40.89 0.21 24.84
N ASN A 161 -39.96 1.01 25.36
CA ASN A 161 -40.11 1.49 26.73
C ASN A 161 -39.30 2.78 26.96
N LYS A 162 -40.02 3.88 27.21
CA LYS A 162 -39.56 5.03 27.98
C LYS A 162 -40.31 4.97 29.32
N ARG A 163 -39.58 4.80 30.41
CA ARG A 163 -39.95 5.08 31.81
C ARG A 163 -38.63 5.37 32.52
N GLU A 164 -38.37 6.61 32.92
CA GLU A 164 -38.84 7.33 34.13
C GLU A 164 -37.66 7.45 35.11
N LYS A 165 -37.41 8.69 35.53
CA LYS A 165 -36.66 9.20 36.71
C LYS A 165 -36.44 10.68 36.38
N GLU A 166 -36.86 11.68 37.13
CA GLU A 166 -37.58 11.87 38.41
C GLU A 166 -38.23 13.25 38.30
#